data_AF-A0A9P9KSR5-F1
#
_entry.id   AF-A0A9P9KSR5-F1
#
_cell.length_a   1.000
_cell.length_b   1.000
_cell.length_c   1.000
_cell.angle_alpha   90.00
_cell.angle_beta   90.00
_cell.angle_gamma   90.00
#
_symmetry.space_group_name_H-M   'P 1'
#
loop_
_entity.id
_entity.type
_entity.pdbx_description
1 polymer ?
#
loop_
_entity_poly.entity_id
_entity_poly.type
_entity_poly.pdbx_seq_one_letter_code
_entity_poly.pdbx_strand_id
1 'polypeptide(L)'
;MQRLKRFFLKRYPRLRHEPPVPEPTPTIAPASPSAGAGSSCRGSIDLSRIERLPFEIRNEILLAVDAIADLSSLVHASPTFHQQYRLDRAFWLWHCLKQELGDVLIDAYNVNLYNTHEFRSTRTREKVLLYVEDYKLHRSGGTESLSQQPPEDDVIRIVSFHASVIRTLLQHYITWTWANLDGLSEFKELSRTEGRRIMRGLYRFQIFCSLFGAAHGGGGFYHDDGLLQPEERLQLLLDAFEAWEIEEILCINVFAQAKYRTVFEQVEWDLHPDNPSFDDKRTGPHTPPGAFHLASDMFADYYRNGVVSRGLPVLFAAFEIPSHSELVKLISSEIVSVVEDIVSETTRPYHQETRRENHYSDRDKAQDNREKMSFDGEKYDSPPFAWVVFWKELYSNLYGDFVPPSFRHWGYVMWDKNRLANTDAVAILDQGWKAMYNRLNDEGEPEDPRDEMLAYH
;
A
#
# COMPACT_ATOMS: atom_id res chain seq x y z
N MET A 1 -22.91 -4.47 -9.12
CA MET A 1 -23.07 -4.94 -7.72
C MET A 1 -23.34 -6.45 -7.50
N GLN A 2 -23.08 -7.37 -8.44
CA GLN A 2 -23.09 -8.83 -8.17
C GLN A 2 -21.91 -9.63 -8.78
N ARG A 3 -20.93 -8.95 -9.40
CA ARG A 3 -19.84 -9.63 -10.13
C ARG A 3 -18.51 -9.75 -9.38
N LEU A 4 -18.25 -8.94 -8.35
CA LEU A 4 -17.01 -9.02 -7.54
C LEU A 4 -17.08 -10.02 -6.37
N LYS A 5 -18.28 -10.41 -5.93
CA LYS A 5 -18.45 -11.42 -4.86
C LYS A 5 -18.21 -12.88 -5.32
N ARG A 6 -18.06 -13.13 -6.63
CA ARG A 6 -17.97 -14.50 -7.18
C ARG A 6 -16.55 -15.07 -7.26
N PHE A 7 -15.51 -14.26 -7.06
CA PHE A 7 -14.13 -14.74 -7.16
C PHE A 7 -13.61 -15.42 -5.89
N PHE A 8 -14.15 -15.10 -4.70
CA PHE A 8 -13.60 -15.60 -3.43
C PHE A 8 -14.27 -16.86 -2.85
N LEU A 9 -15.26 -17.45 -3.51
CA LEU A 9 -16.01 -18.59 -2.97
C LEU A 9 -16.27 -19.65 -4.04
N LYS A 10 -15.31 -20.57 -4.25
CA LYS A 10 -15.60 -21.93 -4.78
C LYS A 10 -14.44 -22.91 -4.60
N ARG A 11 -14.57 -23.80 -3.60
CA ARG A 11 -14.58 -25.28 -3.80
C ARG A 11 -14.97 -26.05 -2.51
N TYR A 12 -16.26 -26.43 -2.47
CA TYR A 12 -16.90 -27.75 -2.20
C TYR A 12 -16.24 -28.82 -1.28
N PRO A 13 -17.06 -29.60 -0.52
CA PRO A 13 -17.67 -30.80 -1.12
C PRO A 13 -19.14 -31.14 -0.74
N ARG A 14 -19.82 -31.64 -1.79
CA ARG A 14 -20.89 -32.68 -1.87
C ARG A 14 -21.59 -33.14 -0.58
N LEU A 15 -22.91 -32.96 -0.52
CA LEU A 15 -23.84 -33.83 0.20
C LEU A 15 -24.59 -34.73 -0.80
N ARG A 16 -24.45 -36.06 -0.63
CA ARG A 16 -25.36 -37.05 -1.20
C ARG A 16 -26.53 -37.24 -0.23
N HIS A 17 -27.71 -37.43 -0.81
CA HIS A 17 -28.97 -37.76 -0.14
C HIS A 17 -28.90 -39.08 0.65
N GLU A 18 -29.48 -39.06 1.85
CA GLU A 18 -29.96 -40.25 2.57
C GLU A 18 -31.46 -40.06 2.89
N PRO A 19 -32.32 -41.08 2.67
CA PRO A 19 -33.75 -41.06 2.99
C PRO A 19 -34.03 -41.63 4.41
N PRO A 20 -35.27 -41.47 4.94
CA PRO A 20 -35.52 -41.52 6.39
C PRO A 20 -35.69 -42.93 6.96
N VAL A 21 -35.36 -43.03 8.25
CA VAL A 21 -35.42 -44.19 9.14
C VAL A 21 -36.87 -44.54 9.54
N PRO A 22 -37.27 -45.82 9.59
CA PRO A 22 -38.41 -46.28 10.37
C PRO A 22 -37.99 -46.89 11.71
N GLU A 23 -38.78 -46.62 12.74
CA GLU A 23 -38.68 -47.17 14.10
C GLU A 23 -38.79 -48.72 14.16
N PRO A 24 -38.22 -49.35 15.20
CA PRO A 24 -38.71 -50.64 15.66
C PRO A 24 -39.12 -50.63 17.14
N THR A 25 -40.28 -51.25 17.42
CA THR A 25 -40.69 -51.74 18.74
C THR A 25 -40.62 -53.30 18.74
N PRO A 26 -40.77 -54.01 19.88
CA PRO A 26 -39.66 -54.53 20.68
C PRO A 26 -39.59 -56.08 20.74
N THR A 27 -38.61 -56.58 21.51
CA THR A 27 -38.70 -57.74 22.45
C THR A 27 -37.82 -58.97 22.15
N ILE A 28 -37.19 -59.43 23.24
CA ILE A 28 -36.74 -60.79 23.63
C ILE A 28 -35.24 -61.11 23.44
N ALA A 29 -34.50 -61.08 24.55
CA ALA A 29 -33.30 -61.87 24.87
C ALA A 29 -33.73 -63.32 25.25
N PRO A 30 -32.89 -64.39 25.24
CA PRO A 30 -31.48 -64.38 25.65
C PRO A 30 -30.53 -65.38 24.94
N ALA A 31 -29.22 -65.23 25.20
CA ALA A 31 -28.25 -66.28 25.58
C ALA A 31 -26.82 -65.92 25.14
N SER A 32 -25.93 -65.71 26.11
CA SER A 32 -24.47 -65.87 25.97
C SER A 32 -24.12 -67.38 25.95
N PRO A 33 -22.86 -67.83 25.75
CA PRO A 33 -21.62 -67.10 25.51
C PRO A 33 -20.73 -67.70 24.38
N SER A 34 -19.75 -66.93 23.86
CA SER A 34 -18.37 -67.43 23.73
C SER A 34 -17.42 -66.38 23.18
N ALA A 35 -16.24 -66.37 23.79
CA ALA A 35 -15.07 -65.57 23.49
C ALA A 35 -14.71 -65.45 22.00
N GLY A 36 -14.28 -64.25 21.62
CA GLY A 36 -13.62 -63.98 20.35
C GLY A 36 -12.92 -62.64 20.44
N ALA A 37 -11.63 -62.68 20.76
CA ALA A 37 -10.74 -61.52 20.78
C ALA A 37 -10.76 -60.83 19.41
N GLY A 38 -11.44 -59.69 19.34
CA GLY A 38 -11.44 -58.79 18.19
C GLY A 38 -10.82 -57.47 18.60
N SER A 39 -9.52 -57.35 18.38
CA SER A 39 -8.76 -56.12 18.49
C SER A 39 -9.43 -55.00 17.68
N SER A 40 -10.22 -54.16 18.34
CA SER A 40 -10.62 -52.88 17.79
C SER A 40 -9.48 -51.90 18.03
N CYS A 41 -8.52 -51.89 17.11
CA CYS A 41 -7.60 -50.77 16.93
C CYS A 41 -8.41 -49.51 16.65
N ARG A 42 -8.88 -48.83 17.70
CA ARG A 42 -9.12 -47.39 17.63
C ARG A 42 -7.75 -46.79 17.37
N GLY A 43 -7.48 -46.44 16.12
CA GLY A 43 -6.32 -45.64 15.76
C GLY A 43 -6.35 -44.39 16.62
N SER A 44 -5.51 -44.38 17.66
CA SER A 44 -5.16 -43.14 18.33
C SER A 44 -4.53 -42.29 17.25
N ILE A 45 -5.21 -41.21 16.86
CA ILE A 45 -4.59 -40.17 16.06
C ILE A 45 -3.38 -39.75 16.90
N ASP A 46 -2.18 -40.08 16.44
CA ASP A 46 -0.94 -39.76 17.13
C ASP A 46 -0.72 -38.25 16.93
N LEU A 47 -1.47 -37.46 17.70
CA LEU A 47 -1.41 -36.00 17.68
C LEU A 47 0.03 -35.58 17.92
N SER A 48 0.52 -34.63 17.14
CA SER A 48 1.89 -34.15 17.22
C SER A 48 2.20 -33.63 18.64
N ARG A 49 3.48 -33.63 19.05
CA ARG A 49 3.89 -33.17 20.40
C ARG A 49 3.37 -31.77 20.74
N ILE A 50 3.19 -30.91 19.74
CA ILE A 50 2.71 -29.53 19.90
C ILE A 50 1.20 -29.48 20.19
N GLU A 51 0.42 -30.46 19.72
CA GLU A 51 -1.04 -30.54 19.92
C GLU A 51 -1.43 -31.01 21.32
N ARG A 52 -0.48 -31.63 22.03
CA ARG A 52 -0.66 -32.08 23.42
C ARG A 52 -0.25 -31.03 24.45
N LEU A 53 0.23 -29.87 23.99
CA LEU A 53 0.63 -28.79 24.88
C LEU A 53 -0.60 -28.26 25.65
N PRO A 54 -0.43 -27.92 26.94
CA PRO A 54 -1.46 -27.23 27.72
C PRO A 54 -1.95 -25.98 26.99
N PHE A 55 -3.20 -25.60 27.24
CA PHE A 55 -3.83 -24.45 26.59
C PHE A 55 -3.00 -23.18 26.78
N GLU A 56 -2.45 -22.99 27.96
CA GLU A 56 -1.62 -21.86 28.36
C GLU A 56 -0.35 -21.79 27.51
N ILE A 57 0.34 -22.92 27.32
CA ILE A 57 1.55 -22.97 26.51
C ILE A 57 1.24 -22.70 25.03
N ARG A 58 0.11 -23.21 24.53
CA ARG A 58 -0.35 -22.89 23.17
C ARG A 58 -0.71 -21.41 23.02
N ASN A 59 -1.27 -20.80 24.06
CA ASN A 59 -1.58 -19.38 24.09
C ASN A 59 -0.30 -18.53 24.02
N GLU A 60 0.73 -18.88 24.80
CA GLU A 60 2.03 -18.22 24.74
C GLU A 60 2.70 -18.36 23.37
N ILE A 61 2.59 -19.54 22.74
CA ILE A 61 3.08 -19.73 21.37
C ILE A 61 2.36 -18.79 20.39
N LEU A 62 1.03 -18.69 20.46
CA LEU A 62 0.26 -17.79 19.60
C LEU A 62 0.58 -16.31 19.86
N LEU A 63 0.83 -15.92 21.11
CA LEU A 63 1.25 -14.56 21.46
C LEU A 63 2.66 -14.23 20.95
N ALA A 64 3.53 -15.23 20.84
CA ALA A 64 4.89 -15.07 20.32
C ALA A 64 4.94 -14.96 18.78
N VAL A 65 3.85 -15.28 18.07
CA VAL A 65 3.77 -15.08 16.61
C VAL A 65 3.64 -13.58 16.32
N ASP A 66 4.56 -13.05 15.53
CA ASP A 66 4.67 -11.62 15.23
C ASP A 66 4.39 -11.25 13.77
N ALA A 67 4.03 -12.23 12.93
CA ALA A 67 3.67 -12.02 11.53
C ALA A 67 2.40 -12.79 11.13
N ILE A 68 1.60 -12.18 10.24
CA ILE A 68 0.36 -12.79 9.75
C ILE A 68 0.62 -14.09 8.97
N ALA A 69 1.73 -14.15 8.24
CA ALA A 69 2.11 -15.33 7.47
C ALA A 69 2.42 -16.54 8.38
N ASP A 70 3.06 -16.29 9.52
CA ASP A 70 3.41 -17.34 10.49
C ASP A 70 2.19 -17.82 11.27
N LEU A 71 1.28 -16.90 11.61
CA LEU A 71 -0.02 -17.25 12.21
C LEU A 71 -0.81 -18.16 11.26
N SER A 72 -0.89 -17.78 9.98
CA SER A 72 -1.56 -18.58 8.95
C SER A 72 -0.92 -19.97 8.85
N SER A 73 0.40 -20.05 8.78
CA SER A 73 1.15 -21.31 8.69
C SER A 73 0.89 -22.22 9.90
N LEU A 74 0.93 -21.67 11.11
CA LEU A 74 0.68 -22.40 12.36
C LEU A 74 -0.75 -22.93 12.44
N VAL A 75 -1.73 -22.09 12.11
CA VAL A 75 -3.15 -22.43 12.12
C VAL A 75 -3.48 -23.49 11.06
N HIS A 76 -2.81 -23.47 9.91
CA HIS A 76 -2.98 -24.50 8.89
C HIS A 76 -2.24 -25.80 9.21
N ALA A 77 -1.11 -25.74 9.92
CA ALA A 77 -0.31 -26.90 10.27
C ALA A 77 -0.88 -27.72 11.44
N SER A 78 -1.69 -27.11 12.32
CA SER A 78 -2.23 -27.79 13.50
C SER A 78 -3.72 -27.52 13.73
N PRO A 79 -4.57 -28.57 13.71
CA PRO A 79 -5.99 -28.47 14.06
C PRO A 79 -6.24 -27.92 15.47
N THR A 80 -5.36 -28.20 16.42
CA THR A 80 -5.49 -27.73 17.81
C THR A 80 -5.25 -26.21 17.90
N PHE A 81 -4.25 -25.69 17.21
CA PHE A 81 -4.05 -24.24 17.09
C PHE A 81 -5.17 -23.59 16.28
N HIS A 82 -5.67 -24.25 15.23
CA HIS A 82 -6.83 -23.76 14.49
C HIS A 82 -8.07 -23.61 15.37
N GLN A 83 -8.36 -24.59 16.23
CA GLN A 83 -9.49 -24.52 17.15
C GLN A 83 -9.34 -23.34 18.13
N GLN A 84 -8.14 -23.15 18.70
CA GLN A 84 -7.88 -22.03 19.62
C GLN A 84 -7.93 -20.68 18.92
N TYR A 85 -7.36 -20.57 17.72
CA TYR A 85 -7.46 -19.39 16.87
C TYR A 85 -8.93 -19.02 16.61
N ARG A 86 -9.79 -20.01 16.34
CA ARG A 86 -11.21 -19.78 16.06
C ARG A 86 -12.02 -19.29 17.26
N LEU A 87 -11.54 -19.44 18.49
CA LEU A 87 -12.23 -18.92 19.67
C LEU A 87 -12.21 -17.40 19.72
N ASP A 88 -11.13 -16.78 19.24
CA ASP A 88 -10.99 -15.34 19.16
C ASP A 88 -10.12 -14.93 17.96
N ARG A 89 -10.65 -15.19 16.77
CA ARG A 89 -9.94 -14.98 15.51
C ARG A 89 -9.53 -13.52 15.34
N ALA A 90 -10.42 -12.59 15.68
CA ALA A 90 -10.14 -11.18 15.58
C ALA A 90 -8.90 -10.84 16.41
N PHE A 91 -8.84 -11.29 17.67
CA PHE A 91 -7.74 -10.98 18.58
C PHE A 91 -6.39 -11.39 18.00
N TRP A 92 -6.28 -12.64 17.55
CA TRP A 92 -5.01 -13.15 17.01
C TRP A 92 -4.57 -12.43 15.74
N LEU A 93 -5.52 -12.13 14.85
CA LEU A 93 -5.26 -11.37 13.64
C LEU A 93 -4.79 -9.94 13.96
N TRP A 94 -5.48 -9.26 14.87
CA TRP A 94 -5.14 -7.89 15.27
C TRP A 94 -3.81 -7.82 16.01
N HIS A 95 -3.53 -8.79 16.89
CA HIS A 95 -2.25 -8.92 17.60
C HIS A 95 -1.08 -9.06 16.62
N CYS A 96 -1.14 -10.02 15.71
CA CYS A 96 -0.06 -10.24 14.73
C CYS A 96 0.12 -9.00 13.83
N LEU A 97 -0.98 -8.37 13.40
CA LEU A 97 -0.91 -7.15 12.61
C LEU A 97 -0.25 -5.99 13.38
N LYS A 98 -0.55 -5.84 14.68
CA LYS A 98 0.11 -4.86 15.57
C LYS A 98 1.61 -5.08 15.63
N GLN A 99 2.05 -6.32 15.79
CA GLN A 99 3.48 -6.66 15.88
C GLN A 99 4.22 -6.39 14.56
N GLU A 100 3.62 -6.82 13.44
CA GLU A 100 4.21 -6.68 12.11
C GLU A 100 4.32 -5.18 11.72
N LEU A 101 3.23 -4.43 11.84
CA LEU A 101 3.15 -3.05 11.36
C LEU A 101 3.72 -2.00 12.32
N GLY A 102 3.65 -2.24 13.65
CA GLY A 102 3.94 -1.19 14.62
C GLY A 102 3.06 0.04 14.38
N ASP A 103 3.66 1.23 14.29
CA ASP A 103 2.94 2.49 14.10
C ASP A 103 2.30 2.65 12.71
N VAL A 104 2.74 1.87 11.72
CA VAL A 104 2.10 1.81 10.40
C VAL A 104 0.65 1.27 10.49
N LEU A 105 0.29 0.64 11.61
CA LEU A 105 -1.06 0.17 11.87
C LEU A 105 -2.11 1.29 11.77
N ILE A 106 -1.76 2.52 12.14
CA ILE A 106 -2.65 3.68 12.04
C ILE A 106 -3.03 3.91 10.58
N ASP A 107 -2.05 3.86 9.67
CA ASP A 107 -2.28 4.03 8.24
C ASP A 107 -3.09 2.85 7.68
N ALA A 108 -2.81 1.62 8.12
CA ALA A 108 -3.55 0.42 7.71
C ALA A 108 -5.03 0.45 8.15
N TYR A 109 -5.29 0.87 9.38
CA TYR A 109 -6.64 1.04 9.92
C TYR A 109 -7.42 2.07 9.12
N ASN A 110 -6.82 3.24 8.89
CA ASN A 110 -7.45 4.31 8.12
C ASN A 110 -7.72 3.87 6.68
N VAL A 111 -6.79 3.18 5.99
CA VAL A 111 -7.08 2.64 4.65
C VAL A 111 -8.36 1.79 4.63
N ASN A 112 -8.64 0.95 5.63
CA ASN A 112 -9.87 0.17 5.67
C ASN A 112 -11.14 1.02 5.77
N LEU A 113 -11.12 2.10 6.54
CA LEU A 113 -12.29 2.97 6.71
C LEU A 113 -12.73 3.61 5.37
N TYR A 114 -11.77 3.89 4.49
CA TYR A 114 -12.01 4.82 3.38
C TYR A 114 -11.70 4.26 2.01
N ASN A 115 -11.09 3.08 1.95
CA ASN A 115 -10.95 2.30 0.72
C ASN A 115 -12.24 1.52 0.39
N THR A 116 -13.40 1.97 0.88
CA THR A 116 -14.70 1.38 0.58
C THR A 116 -15.25 1.96 -0.73
N HIS A 117 -15.96 1.13 -1.48
CA HIS A 117 -16.66 1.59 -2.69
C HIS A 117 -17.66 2.71 -2.35
N GLU A 118 -18.35 2.60 -1.22
CA GLU A 118 -19.32 3.60 -0.77
C GLU A 118 -18.67 4.97 -0.55
N PHE A 119 -17.55 5.03 0.18
CA PHE A 119 -16.81 6.27 0.38
C PHE A 119 -16.38 6.88 -0.95
N ARG A 120 -15.71 6.09 -1.81
CA ARG A 120 -15.22 6.56 -3.11
C ARG A 120 -16.33 7.06 -4.04
N SER A 121 -17.52 6.46 -3.98
CA SER A 121 -18.67 6.83 -4.81
C SER A 121 -19.46 8.03 -4.29
N THR A 122 -19.35 8.35 -3.00
CA THR A 122 -20.14 9.42 -2.34
C THR A 122 -19.26 10.52 -1.76
N ARG A 123 -18.01 10.61 -2.22
CA ARG A 123 -16.99 11.53 -1.72
C ARG A 123 -17.38 12.97 -2.05
N THR A 124 -17.46 13.81 -1.03
CA THR A 124 -17.65 15.25 -1.14
C THR A 124 -16.49 15.96 -0.44
N ARG A 125 -16.33 17.26 -0.70
CA ARG A 125 -15.29 18.08 -0.07
C ARG A 125 -15.37 18.01 1.46
N GLU A 126 -16.57 18.12 2.02
CA GLU A 126 -16.83 18.11 3.46
C GLU A 126 -16.45 16.76 4.08
N LYS A 127 -16.78 15.64 3.42
CA LYS A 127 -16.40 14.30 3.90
C LYS A 127 -14.89 14.11 3.90
N VAL A 128 -14.19 14.66 2.91
CA VAL A 128 -12.72 14.61 2.85
C VAL A 128 -12.10 15.46 3.94
N LEU A 129 -12.64 16.65 4.23
CA LEU A 129 -12.14 17.48 5.33
C LEU A 129 -12.32 16.79 6.69
N LEU A 130 -13.50 16.22 6.97
CA LEU A 130 -13.76 15.47 8.20
C LEU A 130 -12.82 14.27 8.35
N TYR A 131 -12.60 13.53 7.27
CA TYR A 131 -11.61 12.45 7.26
C TYR A 131 -10.25 12.96 7.69
N VAL A 132 -9.77 14.05 7.07
CA VAL A 132 -8.38 14.49 7.25
C VAL A 132 -8.15 14.86 8.70
N GLU A 133 -9.12 15.50 9.34
CA GLU A 133 -9.08 15.78 10.77
C GLU A 133 -9.09 14.51 11.61
N ASP A 134 -9.96 13.54 11.32
CA ASP A 134 -9.97 12.25 12.02
C ASP A 134 -8.62 11.53 11.87
N TYR A 135 -8.04 11.52 10.67
CA TYR A 135 -6.74 10.90 10.43
C TYR A 135 -5.61 11.59 11.21
N LYS A 136 -5.57 12.93 11.22
CA LYS A 136 -4.61 13.71 12.02
C LYS A 136 -4.75 13.42 13.51
N LEU A 137 -5.97 13.26 14.00
CA LEU A 137 -6.24 12.92 15.39
C LEU A 137 -5.70 11.51 15.73
N HIS A 138 -5.98 10.50 14.90
CA HIS A 138 -5.46 9.14 15.10
C HIS A 138 -3.93 9.11 15.09
N ARG A 139 -3.31 9.82 14.15
CA ARG A 139 -1.85 9.92 14.04
C ARG A 139 -1.24 10.57 15.27
N SER A 140 -1.83 11.67 15.76
CA SER A 140 -1.37 12.38 16.95
C SER A 140 -1.50 11.54 18.22
N GLY A 141 -2.53 10.69 18.30
CA GLY A 141 -2.73 9.75 19.41
C GLY A 141 -1.89 8.47 19.33
N GLY A 142 -1.10 8.27 18.27
CA GLY A 142 -0.29 7.06 18.08
C GLY A 142 -1.10 5.76 18.08
N THR A 143 -0.43 4.64 18.35
CA THR A 143 -1.09 3.32 18.45
C THR A 143 -2.00 3.17 19.67
N GLU A 144 -1.89 4.08 20.65
CA GLU A 144 -2.80 4.17 21.80
C GLU A 144 -4.22 4.59 21.40
N SER A 145 -4.34 5.38 20.32
CA SER A 145 -5.65 5.69 19.71
C SER A 145 -6.40 4.44 19.24
N LEU A 146 -5.66 3.36 18.96
CA LEU A 146 -6.16 2.04 18.58
C LEU A 146 -6.00 1.02 19.72
N SER A 147 -6.18 1.48 20.96
CA SER A 147 -6.17 0.64 22.16
C SER A 147 -7.31 -0.38 22.15
N GLN A 148 -8.47 0.00 21.62
CA GLN A 148 -9.59 -0.92 21.38
C GLN A 148 -9.43 -1.62 20.03
N GLN A 149 -9.69 -2.93 20.06
CA GLN A 149 -9.72 -3.73 18.86
C GLN A 149 -10.93 -3.34 17.99
N PRO A 150 -10.75 -3.18 16.66
CA PRO A 150 -11.87 -2.99 15.74
C PRO A 150 -12.81 -4.22 15.72
N PRO A 151 -14.06 -4.06 15.23
CA PRO A 151 -14.94 -5.19 14.96
C PRO A 151 -14.26 -6.27 14.11
N GLU A 152 -14.60 -7.55 14.33
CA GLU A 152 -13.96 -8.68 13.64
C GLU A 152 -13.95 -8.49 12.11
N ASP A 153 -15.06 -8.04 11.54
CA ASP A 153 -15.18 -7.78 10.09
C ASP A 153 -14.17 -6.74 9.58
N ASP A 154 -13.86 -5.71 10.37
CA ASP A 154 -12.83 -4.72 10.03
C ASP A 154 -11.43 -5.32 10.11
N VAL A 155 -11.14 -6.06 11.18
CA VAL A 155 -9.84 -6.74 11.33
C VAL A 155 -9.58 -7.67 10.15
N ILE A 156 -10.59 -8.44 9.72
CA ILE A 156 -10.49 -9.33 8.57
C ILE A 156 -10.22 -8.54 7.29
N ARG A 157 -10.90 -7.42 7.06
CA ARG A 157 -10.66 -6.57 5.89
C ARG A 157 -9.25 -6.00 5.87
N ILE A 158 -8.79 -5.46 7.00
CA ILE A 158 -7.44 -4.89 7.12
C ILE A 158 -6.38 -5.97 6.85
N VAL A 159 -6.50 -7.13 7.50
CA VAL A 159 -5.57 -8.25 7.30
C VAL A 159 -5.62 -8.77 5.87
N SER A 160 -6.80 -8.89 5.26
CA SER A 160 -6.93 -9.36 3.88
C SER A 160 -6.24 -8.40 2.90
N PHE A 161 -6.43 -7.09 3.09
CA PHE A 161 -5.77 -6.07 2.29
C PHE A 161 -4.25 -6.08 2.51
N HIS A 162 -3.80 -6.18 3.77
CA HIS A 162 -2.39 -6.27 4.11
C HIS A 162 -1.71 -7.50 3.47
N ALA A 163 -2.26 -8.68 3.70
CA ALA A 163 -1.67 -9.94 3.25
C ALA A 163 -1.72 -10.11 1.73
N SER A 164 -2.79 -9.65 1.07
CA SER A 164 -2.97 -9.84 -0.36
C SER A 164 -2.34 -8.71 -1.17
N VAL A 165 -2.66 -7.45 -0.84
CA VAL A 165 -2.28 -6.29 -1.66
C VAL A 165 -0.91 -5.75 -1.23
N ILE A 166 -0.77 -5.38 0.04
CA ILE A 166 0.42 -4.67 0.53
C ILE A 166 1.66 -5.57 0.47
N ARG A 167 1.59 -6.80 0.99
CA ARG A 167 2.75 -7.71 0.97
C ARG A 167 3.17 -8.10 -0.45
N THR A 168 2.23 -8.30 -1.36
CA THR A 168 2.55 -8.62 -2.76
C THR A 168 3.21 -7.42 -3.45
N LEU A 169 2.63 -6.22 -3.32
CA LEU A 169 3.22 -5.02 -3.92
C LEU A 169 4.55 -4.63 -3.30
N LEU A 170 4.76 -4.89 -2.00
CA LEU A 170 6.06 -4.74 -1.34
C LEU A 170 7.13 -5.60 -2.03
N GLN A 171 6.83 -6.86 -2.34
CA GLN A 171 7.78 -7.73 -3.06
C GLN A 171 8.06 -7.24 -4.49
N HIS A 172 7.03 -6.79 -5.21
CA HIS A 172 7.21 -6.19 -6.53
C HIS A 172 8.02 -4.89 -6.49
N TYR A 173 7.81 -4.07 -5.46
CA TYR A 173 8.56 -2.84 -5.25
C TYR A 173 10.03 -3.13 -5.00
N ILE A 174 10.34 -4.04 -4.08
CA ILE A 174 11.72 -4.47 -3.77
C ILE A 174 12.42 -5.02 -5.02
N THR A 175 11.75 -5.90 -5.76
CA THR A 175 12.31 -6.47 -7.00
C THR A 175 12.60 -5.38 -8.03
N TRP A 176 11.70 -4.39 -8.13
CA TRP A 176 11.87 -3.26 -9.04
C TRP A 176 13.01 -2.35 -8.61
N THR A 177 13.10 -1.94 -7.35
CA THR A 177 14.17 -1.05 -6.89
C THR A 177 15.55 -1.71 -6.97
N TRP A 178 15.67 -3.00 -6.70
CA TRP A 178 16.91 -3.76 -6.88
C TRP A 178 17.42 -3.76 -8.32
N ALA A 179 16.51 -3.71 -9.30
CA ALA A 179 16.88 -3.60 -10.71
C ALA A 179 17.31 -2.18 -11.11
N ASN A 180 17.09 -1.16 -10.26
CA ASN A 180 17.38 0.24 -10.55
C ASN A 180 18.64 0.77 -9.86
N LEU A 181 19.27 0.01 -8.95
CA LEU A 181 20.58 0.34 -8.38
C LEU A 181 21.36 -0.92 -8.03
N ASP A 182 22.53 -1.07 -8.66
CA ASP A 182 23.44 -2.17 -8.41
C ASP A 182 23.90 -2.22 -6.95
N GLY A 183 24.05 -3.44 -6.42
CA GLY A 183 24.45 -3.69 -5.03
C GLY A 183 23.30 -3.66 -4.01
N LEU A 184 22.12 -3.10 -4.32
CA LEU A 184 20.99 -3.13 -3.38
C LEU A 184 20.50 -4.55 -3.04
N SER A 185 20.65 -5.49 -3.98
CA SER A 185 20.21 -6.88 -3.85
C SER A 185 21.16 -7.78 -3.06
N GLU A 186 22.31 -7.28 -2.62
CA GLU A 186 23.29 -8.08 -1.88
C GLU A 186 22.71 -8.67 -0.58
N PHE A 187 21.78 -7.94 0.05
CA PHE A 187 21.01 -8.44 1.20
C PHE A 187 19.61 -8.84 0.75
N LYS A 188 19.37 -10.15 0.60
CA LYS A 188 18.06 -10.67 0.18
C LYS A 188 16.96 -10.45 1.21
N GLU A 189 17.32 -10.38 2.49
CA GLU A 189 16.38 -10.15 3.57
C GLU A 189 16.20 -8.65 3.81
N LEU A 190 14.95 -8.26 4.02
CA LEU A 190 14.54 -6.89 4.33
C LEU A 190 14.63 -6.69 5.84
N SER A 191 15.22 -5.57 6.28
CA SER A 191 15.15 -5.22 7.70
C SER A 191 13.71 -4.87 8.10
N ARG A 192 13.41 -4.93 9.41
CA ARG A 192 12.11 -4.48 9.92
C ARG A 192 11.84 -3.01 9.60
N THR A 193 12.87 -2.17 9.63
CA THR A 193 12.74 -0.72 9.37
C THR A 193 12.48 -0.46 7.90
N GLU A 194 13.24 -1.11 7.00
CA GLU A 194 13.03 -1.00 5.55
C GLU A 194 11.63 -1.46 5.15
N GLY A 195 11.20 -2.61 5.68
CA GLY A 195 9.84 -3.12 5.47
C GLY A 195 8.76 -2.14 5.93
N ARG A 196 8.94 -1.55 7.12
CA ARG A 196 7.98 -0.57 7.63
C ARG A 196 7.96 0.73 6.81
N ARG A 197 9.10 1.25 6.35
CA ARG A 197 9.14 2.43 5.46
C ARG A 197 8.41 2.19 4.14
N ILE A 198 8.65 1.04 3.50
CA ILE A 198 7.95 0.69 2.24
C ILE A 198 6.45 0.51 2.49
N MET A 199 6.05 -0.20 3.55
CA MET A 199 4.64 -0.37 3.89
C MET A 199 3.96 0.98 4.20
N ARG A 200 4.65 1.87 4.93
CA ARG A 200 4.19 3.22 5.24
C ARG A 200 3.94 4.02 3.95
N GLY A 201 4.91 4.03 3.03
CA GLY A 201 4.74 4.63 1.71
C GLY A 201 3.53 4.06 0.95
N LEU A 202 3.36 2.73 0.93
CA LEU A 202 2.24 2.06 0.25
C LEU A 202 0.88 2.46 0.85
N TYR A 203 0.74 2.40 2.18
CA TYR A 203 -0.51 2.76 2.84
C TYR A 203 -0.84 4.25 2.65
N ARG A 204 0.13 5.15 2.79
CA ARG A 204 -0.09 6.58 2.63
C ARG A 204 -0.36 7.00 1.20
N PHE A 205 0.28 6.36 0.23
CA PHE A 205 -0.10 6.47 -1.19
C PHE A 205 -1.55 6.03 -1.39
N GLN A 206 -1.96 4.91 -0.78
CA GLN A 206 -3.35 4.46 -0.87
C GLN A 206 -4.34 5.43 -0.19
N ILE A 207 -3.98 6.03 0.95
CA ILE A 207 -4.78 7.08 1.60
C ILE A 207 -4.97 8.26 0.63
N PHE A 208 -3.87 8.74 0.03
CA PHE A 208 -3.89 9.83 -0.93
C PHE A 208 -4.83 9.53 -2.10
N CYS A 209 -4.70 8.35 -2.73
CA CYS A 209 -5.58 7.94 -3.83
C CYS A 209 -7.06 7.83 -3.40
N SER A 210 -7.34 7.28 -2.21
CA SER A 210 -8.71 7.19 -1.69
C SER A 210 -9.35 8.57 -1.50
N LEU A 211 -8.57 9.56 -1.07
CA LEU A 211 -9.04 10.92 -0.81
C LEU A 211 -9.16 11.79 -2.06
N PHE A 212 -8.16 11.74 -2.94
CA PHE A 212 -8.01 12.71 -4.03
C PHE A 212 -8.04 12.09 -5.43
N GLY A 213 -7.92 10.76 -5.55
CA GLY A 213 -7.90 10.07 -6.83
C GLY A 213 -9.23 10.06 -7.56
N ALA A 214 -9.24 9.74 -8.87
CA ALA A 214 -10.42 9.84 -9.72
C ALA A 214 -11.66 9.07 -9.18
N ALA A 215 -12.81 9.75 -9.13
CA ALA A 215 -14.08 9.14 -8.76
C ALA A 215 -14.54 8.12 -9.82
N HIS A 216 -15.19 7.04 -9.39
CA HIS A 216 -15.74 6.04 -10.33
C HIS A 216 -16.93 6.64 -11.08
N GLY A 217 -16.84 6.75 -12.40
CA GLY A 217 -17.91 7.27 -13.26
C GLY A 217 -17.96 8.80 -13.41
N GLY A 218 -16.94 9.52 -12.93
CA GLY A 218 -16.75 10.94 -13.23
C GLY A 218 -16.25 11.17 -14.66
N GLY A 219 -16.64 12.30 -15.27
CA GLY A 219 -16.06 12.78 -16.53
C GLY A 219 -14.56 13.11 -16.38
N GLY A 220 -13.86 13.32 -17.50
CA GLY A 220 -12.43 13.61 -17.50
C GLY A 220 -12.09 14.83 -16.62
N PHE A 221 -11.00 14.74 -15.86
CA PHE A 221 -10.53 15.83 -15.00
C PHE A 221 -9.71 16.81 -15.84
N TYR A 222 -10.35 17.87 -16.35
CA TYR A 222 -9.66 19.01 -16.92
C TYR A 222 -9.47 20.06 -15.82
N HIS A 223 -8.22 20.37 -15.45
CA HIS A 223 -7.63 21.46 -14.64
C HIS A 223 -8.39 22.14 -13.47
N ASP A 224 -9.69 21.90 -13.24
CA ASP A 224 -10.54 22.62 -12.29
C ASP A 224 -11.63 21.73 -11.63
N ASP A 225 -11.78 20.47 -12.05
CA ASP A 225 -12.79 19.52 -11.54
C ASP A 225 -12.32 18.66 -10.35
N GLY A 226 -11.15 18.96 -9.78
CA GLY A 226 -10.67 18.32 -8.56
C GLY A 226 -11.54 18.70 -7.36
N LEU A 227 -11.82 17.75 -6.46
CA LEU A 227 -12.55 18.03 -5.21
C LEU A 227 -11.89 19.14 -4.36
N LEU A 228 -10.56 19.23 -4.48
CA LEU A 228 -9.66 20.12 -3.77
C LEU A 228 -8.53 20.51 -4.72
N GLN A 229 -8.04 21.74 -4.65
CA GLN A 229 -6.88 22.21 -5.41
C GLN A 229 -5.58 21.59 -4.87
N PRO A 230 -4.48 21.52 -5.66
CA PRO A 230 -3.22 20.92 -5.23
C PRO A 230 -2.68 21.50 -3.91
N GLU A 231 -2.73 22.81 -3.73
CA GLU A 231 -2.31 23.53 -2.52
C GLU A 231 -3.09 23.04 -1.30
N GLU A 232 -4.40 22.87 -1.46
CA GLU A 232 -5.27 22.38 -0.39
C GLU A 232 -4.95 20.93 -0.04
N ARG A 233 -4.64 20.07 -1.02
CA ARG A 233 -4.26 18.67 -0.76
C ARG A 233 -2.94 18.60 0.01
N LEU A 234 -1.97 19.44 -0.36
CA LEU A 234 -0.69 19.57 0.32
C LEU A 234 -0.95 19.97 1.79
N GLN A 235 -1.65 21.08 2.00
CA GLN A 235 -1.92 21.62 3.33
C GLN A 235 -2.74 20.67 4.21
N LEU A 236 -3.74 20.00 3.62
CA LEU A 236 -4.64 19.14 4.37
C LEU A 236 -3.94 17.84 4.78
N LEU A 237 -3.26 17.16 3.85
CA LEU A 237 -2.72 15.83 4.11
C LEU A 237 -1.20 15.79 4.25
N LEU A 238 -0.47 16.35 3.28
CA LEU A 238 0.99 16.17 3.24
C LEU A 238 1.71 16.93 4.35
N ASP A 239 1.18 18.06 4.81
CA ASP A 239 1.70 18.79 5.99
C ASP A 239 1.63 17.98 7.29
N ALA A 240 0.84 16.89 7.34
CA ALA A 240 0.84 15.97 8.47
C ALA A 240 2.09 15.06 8.52
N PHE A 241 2.90 15.05 7.46
CA PHE A 241 4.03 14.14 7.26
C PHE A 241 5.37 14.89 7.34
N GLU A 242 6.42 14.16 7.70
CA GLU A 242 7.79 14.65 7.51
C GLU A 242 8.17 14.61 6.03
N ALA A 243 9.04 15.50 5.58
CA ALA A 243 9.43 15.64 4.17
C ALA A 243 9.95 14.32 3.56
N TRP A 244 10.72 13.53 4.32
CA TRP A 244 11.17 12.21 3.86
C TRP A 244 10.04 11.18 3.76
N GLU A 245 8.99 11.29 4.57
CA GLU A 245 7.82 10.42 4.45
C GLU A 245 6.96 10.79 3.22
N ILE A 246 6.97 12.05 2.79
CA ILE A 246 6.36 12.47 1.51
C ILE A 246 7.16 11.85 0.34
N GLU A 247 8.48 11.82 0.44
CA GLU A 247 9.32 11.14 -0.56
C GLU A 247 9.10 9.62 -0.60
N GLU A 248 8.74 8.99 0.52
CA GLU A 248 8.31 7.59 0.50
C GLU A 248 7.05 7.39 -0.37
N ILE A 249 6.07 8.30 -0.27
CA ILE A 249 4.87 8.29 -1.12
C ILE A 249 5.25 8.51 -2.59
N LEU A 250 6.14 9.46 -2.87
CA LEU A 250 6.59 9.76 -4.24
C LEU A 250 7.37 8.58 -4.85
N CYS A 251 8.15 7.86 -4.07
CA CYS A 251 8.79 6.61 -4.51
C CYS A 251 7.76 5.55 -4.93
N ILE A 252 6.69 5.38 -4.16
CA ILE A 252 5.58 4.47 -4.52
C ILE A 252 4.84 4.97 -5.76
N ASN A 253 4.64 6.28 -5.90
CA ASN A 253 4.00 6.86 -7.08
C ASN A 253 4.80 6.56 -8.36
N VAL A 254 6.13 6.79 -8.35
CA VAL A 254 7.01 6.47 -9.48
C VAL A 254 6.99 4.98 -9.80
N PHE A 255 6.97 4.11 -8.78
CA PHE A 255 6.78 2.68 -8.98
C PHE A 255 5.46 2.36 -9.68
N ALA A 256 4.33 2.90 -9.20
CA ALA A 256 3.02 2.66 -9.79
C ALA A 256 2.97 3.14 -11.26
N GLN A 257 3.50 4.34 -11.53
CA GLN A 257 3.62 4.90 -12.87
C GLN A 257 4.43 3.98 -13.80
N ALA A 258 5.61 3.52 -13.37
CA ALA A 258 6.45 2.61 -14.14
C ALA A 258 5.75 1.28 -14.45
N LYS A 259 4.99 0.75 -13.49
CA LYS A 259 4.28 -0.52 -13.68
C LYS A 259 3.07 -0.40 -14.60
N TYR A 260 2.30 0.68 -14.50
CA TYR A 260 1.20 0.90 -15.43
C TYR A 260 1.67 1.18 -16.85
N ARG A 261 2.86 1.76 -17.06
CA ARG A 261 3.46 1.85 -18.40
C ARG A 261 3.57 0.46 -19.04
N THR A 262 4.15 -0.52 -18.33
CA THR A 262 4.27 -1.90 -18.81
C THR A 262 2.91 -2.58 -18.98
N VAL A 263 1.91 -2.26 -18.16
CA VAL A 263 0.55 -2.79 -18.34
C VAL A 263 -0.13 -2.20 -19.59
N PHE A 264 0.06 -0.90 -19.84
CA PHE A 264 -0.51 -0.23 -21.01
C PHE A 264 0.07 -0.77 -22.31
N GLU A 265 1.38 -0.99 -22.35
CA GLU A 265 2.06 -1.66 -23.49
C GLU A 265 1.44 -3.03 -23.81
N GLN A 266 1.02 -3.79 -22.79
CA GLN A 266 0.41 -5.11 -22.99
C GLN A 266 -0.98 -5.03 -23.61
N VAL A 267 -1.82 -4.07 -23.20
CA VAL A 267 -3.22 -3.96 -23.62
C VAL A 267 -3.46 -2.94 -24.73
N GLU A 268 -2.41 -2.28 -25.21
CA GLU A 268 -2.48 -1.17 -26.15
C GLU A 268 -3.30 -1.53 -27.39
N TRP A 269 -2.95 -2.63 -28.06
CA TRP A 269 -3.59 -3.01 -29.31
C TRP A 269 -5.08 -3.32 -29.13
N ASP A 270 -5.48 -4.00 -28.06
CA ASP A 270 -6.88 -4.34 -27.80
C ASP A 270 -7.75 -3.11 -27.54
N LEU A 271 -7.16 -2.05 -27.03
CA LEU A 271 -7.83 -0.78 -26.74
C LEU A 271 -7.59 0.27 -27.83
N HIS A 272 -6.72 0.02 -28.80
CA HIS A 272 -6.41 0.97 -29.84
C HIS A 272 -7.63 1.24 -30.73
N PRO A 273 -7.91 2.50 -31.12
CA PRO A 273 -9.06 2.82 -31.96
C PRO A 273 -9.08 2.10 -33.30
N ASP A 274 -7.91 1.79 -33.85
CA ASP A 274 -7.74 1.04 -35.11
C ASP A 274 -7.81 -0.48 -34.96
N ASN A 275 -8.11 -0.99 -33.76
CA ASN A 275 -8.39 -2.41 -33.60
C ASN A 275 -9.72 -2.76 -34.30
N PRO A 276 -9.75 -3.80 -35.16
CA PRO A 276 -10.96 -4.17 -35.90
C PRO A 276 -12.19 -4.48 -35.03
N SER A 277 -12.00 -4.80 -33.74
CA SER A 277 -13.12 -4.99 -32.81
C SER A 277 -13.98 -3.73 -32.56
N PHE A 278 -13.50 -2.56 -32.99
CA PHE A 278 -14.23 -1.30 -32.94
C PHE A 278 -14.88 -0.90 -34.27
N ASP A 279 -14.68 -1.63 -35.36
CA ASP A 279 -15.20 -1.26 -36.69
C ASP A 279 -16.74 -1.13 -36.67
N ASP A 280 -17.43 -2.08 -36.05
CA ASP A 280 -18.90 -2.04 -35.90
C ASP A 280 -19.41 -0.92 -34.99
N LYS A 281 -18.53 -0.34 -34.16
CA LYS A 281 -18.86 0.72 -33.19
C LYS A 281 -18.42 2.11 -33.67
N ARG A 282 -17.69 2.19 -34.77
CA ARG A 282 -17.13 3.43 -35.31
C ARG A 282 -18.20 4.19 -36.08
N THR A 283 -18.75 5.24 -35.47
CA THR A 283 -19.84 6.04 -36.07
C THR A 283 -19.38 7.38 -36.65
N GLY A 284 -18.08 7.56 -36.94
CA GLY A 284 -17.54 8.81 -37.47
C GLY A 284 -16.02 8.95 -37.26
N PRO A 285 -15.48 10.19 -37.33
CA PRO A 285 -14.04 10.45 -37.16
C PRO A 285 -13.57 10.44 -35.69
N HIS A 286 -14.48 10.24 -34.74
CA HIS A 286 -14.19 10.24 -33.31
C HIS A 286 -13.68 8.87 -32.85
N THR A 287 -12.89 8.87 -31.77
CA THR A 287 -12.46 7.67 -31.07
C THR A 287 -13.67 6.81 -30.67
N PRO A 288 -13.74 5.53 -31.09
CA PRO A 288 -14.85 4.65 -30.75
C PRO A 288 -15.04 4.50 -29.23
N PRO A 289 -16.28 4.36 -28.72
CA PRO A 289 -16.51 4.14 -27.30
C PRO A 289 -15.78 2.92 -26.76
N GLY A 290 -14.98 3.13 -25.71
CA GLY A 290 -14.15 2.09 -25.07
C GLY A 290 -12.78 1.88 -25.72
N ALA A 291 -12.43 2.65 -26.76
CA ALA A 291 -11.08 2.71 -27.31
C ALA A 291 -10.28 3.87 -26.70
N PHE A 292 -8.97 3.68 -26.58
CA PHE A 292 -8.03 4.61 -25.94
C PHE A 292 -6.70 4.66 -26.69
N HIS A 293 -6.12 5.85 -26.81
CA HIS A 293 -4.77 6.02 -27.37
C HIS A 293 -3.72 5.89 -26.28
N LEU A 294 -3.39 4.66 -25.87
CA LEU A 294 -2.49 4.40 -24.75
C LEU A 294 -1.00 4.64 -25.04
N ALA A 295 -0.61 4.77 -26.32
CA ALA A 295 0.74 5.12 -26.75
C ALA A 295 0.85 6.53 -27.35
N SER A 296 -0.21 7.34 -27.31
CA SER A 296 -0.14 8.72 -27.78
C SER A 296 0.68 9.57 -26.82
N ASP A 297 1.70 10.27 -27.32
CA ASP A 297 2.52 11.21 -26.54
C ASP A 297 1.69 12.25 -25.77
N MET A 298 0.48 12.58 -26.26
CA MET A 298 -0.39 13.55 -25.61
C MET A 298 -1.29 12.94 -24.54
N PHE A 299 -1.86 11.75 -24.79
CA PHE A 299 -2.95 11.20 -23.96
C PHE A 299 -2.54 10.01 -23.09
N ALA A 300 -1.44 9.32 -23.42
CA ALA A 300 -0.96 8.16 -22.68
C ALA A 300 -0.73 8.49 -21.20
N ASP A 301 -0.11 9.64 -20.94
CA ASP A 301 0.14 10.14 -19.59
C ASP A 301 -1.16 10.42 -18.84
N TYR A 302 -2.17 10.96 -19.50
CA TYR A 302 -3.42 11.31 -18.84
C TYR A 302 -4.20 10.08 -18.38
N TYR A 303 -4.24 9.05 -19.21
CA TYR A 303 -4.85 7.78 -18.85
C TYR A 303 -4.06 7.09 -17.74
N ARG A 304 -2.72 7.15 -17.80
CA ARG A 304 -1.86 6.53 -16.79
C ARG A 304 -2.02 7.21 -15.44
N ASN A 305 -1.99 8.54 -15.39
CA ASN A 305 -2.23 9.34 -14.19
C ASN A 305 -3.60 8.99 -13.57
N GLY A 306 -4.64 8.87 -14.42
CA GLY A 306 -5.97 8.48 -13.95
C GLY A 306 -6.03 7.08 -13.36
N VAL A 307 -5.41 6.09 -14.00
CA VAL A 307 -5.39 4.71 -13.47
C VAL A 307 -4.53 4.59 -12.21
N VAL A 308 -3.37 5.26 -12.15
CA VAL A 308 -2.53 5.36 -10.94
C VAL A 308 -3.34 5.90 -9.76
N SER A 309 -4.16 6.94 -10.01
CA SER A 309 -5.01 7.56 -9.00
C SER A 309 -6.10 6.62 -8.43
N ARG A 310 -6.38 5.47 -9.06
CA ARG A 310 -7.30 4.44 -8.51
C ARG A 310 -6.72 3.72 -7.29
N GLY A 311 -5.40 3.80 -7.11
CA GLY A 311 -4.67 3.23 -5.99
C GLY A 311 -4.24 1.78 -6.17
N LEU A 312 -3.72 1.22 -5.08
CA LEU A 312 -3.07 -0.09 -5.02
C LEU A 312 -4.00 -1.29 -5.32
N PRO A 313 -5.30 -1.32 -4.97
CA PRO A 313 -6.17 -2.44 -5.33
C PRO A 313 -6.21 -2.75 -6.82
N VAL A 314 -6.26 -1.71 -7.67
CA VAL A 314 -6.31 -1.86 -9.12
C VAL A 314 -4.94 -2.32 -9.64
N LEU A 315 -3.85 -1.77 -9.10
CA LEU A 315 -2.49 -2.16 -9.48
C LEU A 315 -2.22 -3.63 -9.15
N PHE A 316 -2.60 -4.05 -7.94
CA PHE A 316 -2.52 -5.45 -7.52
C PHE A 316 -3.36 -6.36 -8.43
N ALA A 317 -4.60 -5.99 -8.72
CA ALA A 317 -5.45 -6.76 -9.63
C ALA A 317 -4.82 -6.89 -11.03
N ALA A 318 -4.17 -5.84 -11.53
CA ALA A 318 -3.50 -5.88 -12.83
C ALA A 318 -2.32 -6.86 -12.87
N PHE A 319 -1.62 -7.10 -11.75
CA PHE A 319 -0.54 -8.09 -11.68
C PHE A 319 -1.04 -9.52 -11.51
N GLU A 320 -2.13 -9.71 -10.78
CA GLU A 320 -2.63 -11.05 -10.45
C GLU A 320 -3.53 -11.65 -11.53
N ILE A 321 -4.03 -10.85 -12.48
CA ILE A 321 -4.86 -11.36 -13.57
C ILE A 321 -3.99 -12.11 -14.59
N PRO A 322 -4.16 -13.44 -14.76
CA PRO A 322 -3.37 -14.21 -15.73
C PRO A 322 -3.94 -14.13 -17.14
N SER A 323 -5.23 -13.77 -17.29
CA SER A 323 -5.91 -13.73 -18.59
C SER A 323 -5.76 -12.35 -19.21
N HIS A 324 -5.11 -12.29 -20.38
CA HIS A 324 -5.04 -11.08 -21.21
C HIS A 324 -6.42 -10.41 -21.39
N SER A 325 -7.45 -11.20 -21.71
CA SER A 325 -8.80 -10.67 -21.91
C SER A 325 -9.45 -10.09 -20.66
N GLU A 326 -9.06 -10.57 -19.47
CA GLU A 326 -9.53 -10.02 -18.19
C GLU A 326 -8.73 -8.77 -17.82
N LEU A 327 -7.44 -8.72 -18.17
CA LEU A 327 -6.60 -7.54 -17.98
C LEU A 327 -7.11 -6.37 -18.84
N VAL A 328 -7.38 -6.61 -20.12
CA VAL A 328 -7.99 -5.62 -21.03
C VAL A 328 -9.31 -5.10 -20.45
N LYS A 329 -10.17 -5.98 -19.91
CA LYS A 329 -11.44 -5.58 -19.28
C LYS A 329 -11.23 -4.73 -18.03
N LEU A 330 -10.29 -5.12 -17.16
CA LEU A 330 -9.95 -4.35 -15.97
C LEU A 330 -9.51 -2.95 -16.37
N ILE A 331 -8.48 -2.85 -17.22
CA ILE A 331 -7.90 -1.57 -17.62
C ILE A 331 -8.93 -0.70 -18.34
N SER A 332 -9.68 -1.25 -19.29
CA SER A 332 -10.78 -0.53 -19.95
C SER A 332 -11.82 0.03 -18.98
N SER A 333 -12.12 -0.68 -17.89
CA SER A 333 -13.10 -0.23 -16.89
C SER A 333 -12.55 0.78 -15.89
N GLU A 334 -11.23 0.83 -15.72
CA GLU A 334 -10.57 1.67 -14.71
C GLU A 334 -9.97 2.96 -15.29
N ILE A 335 -9.70 2.99 -16.61
CA ILE A 335 -9.19 4.17 -17.31
C ILE A 335 -10.10 5.37 -17.09
N VAL A 336 -9.49 6.45 -16.63
CA VAL A 336 -10.02 7.81 -16.58
C VAL A 336 -8.93 8.75 -17.07
N SER A 337 -9.29 9.82 -17.75
CA SER A 337 -8.34 10.85 -18.16
C SER A 337 -8.12 11.82 -17.00
N VAL A 338 -6.88 11.92 -16.52
CA VAL A 338 -6.46 12.91 -15.52
C VAL A 338 -5.19 13.57 -16.05
N VAL A 339 -5.24 14.88 -16.32
CA VAL A 339 -4.13 15.57 -17.00
C VAL A 339 -2.82 15.46 -16.22
N GLU A 340 -2.89 15.69 -14.92
CA GLU A 340 -1.72 15.77 -14.05
C GLU A 340 -1.56 14.51 -13.20
N ASP A 341 -0.31 14.15 -12.90
CA ASP A 341 -0.02 13.22 -11.82
C ASP A 341 -0.38 13.92 -10.51
N ILE A 342 -1.54 13.59 -9.95
CA ILE A 342 -2.07 14.30 -8.78
C ILE A 342 -1.16 14.27 -7.56
N VAL A 343 -0.30 13.25 -7.42
CA VAL A 343 0.63 13.16 -6.29
C VAL A 343 1.80 14.10 -6.54
N SER A 344 2.44 13.99 -7.71
CA SER A 344 3.56 14.85 -8.08
C SER A 344 3.17 16.33 -8.20
N GLU A 345 2.01 16.61 -8.79
CA GLU A 345 1.46 17.96 -8.88
C GLU A 345 1.31 18.58 -7.50
N THR A 346 0.73 17.86 -6.54
CA THR A 346 0.55 18.34 -5.16
C THR A 346 1.88 18.68 -4.48
N THR A 347 3.01 18.16 -4.96
CA THR A 347 4.34 18.41 -4.38
C THR A 347 5.17 19.45 -5.15
N ARG A 348 4.60 20.20 -6.09
CA ARG A 348 5.38 21.20 -6.85
C ARG A 348 5.90 22.34 -5.97
N PRO A 349 7.06 22.96 -6.31
CA PRO A 349 7.65 24.06 -5.56
C PRO A 349 6.69 25.22 -5.30
N TYR A 350 5.94 25.64 -6.33
CA TYR A 350 4.96 26.73 -6.23
C TYR A 350 3.91 26.50 -5.12
N HIS A 351 3.42 25.27 -4.99
CA HIS A 351 2.43 24.92 -3.95
C HIS A 351 3.08 24.88 -2.57
N GLN A 352 4.34 24.43 -2.47
CA GLN A 352 5.11 24.46 -1.23
C GLN A 352 5.38 25.89 -0.76
N GLU A 353 5.74 26.79 -1.68
CA GLU A 353 5.95 28.22 -1.43
C GLU A 353 4.66 28.88 -0.95
N THR A 354 3.57 28.72 -1.71
CA THR A 354 2.24 29.25 -1.36
C THR A 354 1.77 28.72 -0.01
N ARG A 355 1.96 27.42 0.28
CA ARG A 355 1.63 26.87 1.60
C ARG A 355 2.47 27.51 2.69
N ARG A 356 3.77 27.72 2.48
CA ARG A 356 4.67 28.34 3.45
C ARG A 356 4.30 29.78 3.79
N GLU A 357 3.95 30.58 2.78
CA GLU A 357 3.50 31.96 2.96
C GLU A 357 2.22 32.03 3.79
N ASN A 358 1.29 31.10 3.56
CA ASN A 358 -0.02 31.10 4.22
C ASN A 358 -0.01 30.36 5.58
N HIS A 359 0.84 29.35 5.74
CA HIS A 359 0.86 28.42 6.88
C HIS A 359 2.30 28.01 7.22
N TYR A 360 3.05 28.96 7.79
CA TYR A 360 4.41 28.72 8.23
C TYR A 360 4.45 27.77 9.45
N SER A 361 5.12 26.62 9.29
CA SER A 361 5.17 25.55 10.29
C SER A 361 6.47 25.53 11.09
N ASP A 362 6.50 24.76 12.19
CA ASP A 362 7.73 24.52 12.96
C ASP A 362 8.82 23.84 12.10
N ARG A 363 8.45 23.07 11.07
CA ARG A 363 9.40 22.47 10.13
C ARG A 363 10.02 23.51 9.21
N ASP A 364 9.24 24.47 8.74
CA ASP A 364 9.74 25.60 7.96
C ASP A 364 10.71 26.44 8.79
N LYS A 365 10.38 26.65 10.07
CA LYS A 365 11.27 27.31 11.03
C LYS A 365 12.58 26.57 11.24
N ALA A 366 12.53 25.25 11.43
CA ALA A 366 13.73 24.42 11.59
C ALA A 366 14.64 24.48 10.34
N GLN A 367 14.03 24.53 9.15
CA GLN A 367 14.77 24.73 7.90
C GLN A 367 15.44 26.12 7.85
N ASP A 368 14.72 27.20 8.14
CA ASP A 368 15.26 28.57 8.07
C ASP A 368 16.38 28.80 9.08
N ASN A 369 16.26 28.21 10.26
CA ASN A 369 17.28 28.24 11.29
C ASN A 369 18.50 27.36 10.96
N ARG A 370 18.47 26.60 9.85
CA ARG A 370 19.47 25.61 9.48
C ARG A 370 19.76 24.64 10.63
N GLU A 371 18.69 24.18 11.29
CA GLU A 371 18.83 23.24 12.41
C GLU A 371 19.55 21.98 11.95
N LYS A 372 20.37 21.42 12.84
CA LYS A 372 21.11 20.21 12.54
C LYS A 372 20.15 19.02 12.50
N MET A 373 20.27 18.20 11.45
CA MET A 373 19.55 16.94 11.30
C MET A 373 20.56 15.79 11.34
N SER A 374 20.63 15.07 12.46
CA SER A 374 21.53 13.91 12.63
C SER A 374 20.83 12.59 12.31
N PHE A 375 21.62 11.64 11.79
CA PHE A 375 21.18 10.26 11.68
C PHE A 375 21.43 9.52 13.00
N ASP A 376 20.35 9.28 13.76
CA ASP A 376 20.41 8.67 15.09
C ASP A 376 20.12 7.15 15.07
N GLY A 377 20.33 6.51 13.91
CA GLY A 377 20.08 5.08 13.67
C GLY A 377 18.73 4.79 13.00
N GLU A 378 18.46 3.50 12.79
CA GLU A 378 17.24 3.04 12.14
C GLU A 378 16.05 3.06 13.09
N LYS A 379 15.32 4.17 13.07
CA LYS A 379 14.09 4.37 13.84
C LYS A 379 12.95 4.76 12.91
N TYR A 380 11.72 4.53 13.38
CA TYR A 380 10.51 4.79 12.61
C TYR A 380 10.29 6.28 12.34
N ASP A 381 10.43 7.12 13.36
CA ASP A 381 10.19 8.58 13.29
C ASP A 381 11.46 9.41 13.02
N SER A 382 12.56 8.76 12.64
CA SER A 382 13.82 9.46 12.35
C SER A 382 14.09 9.55 10.85
N PRO A 383 14.78 10.61 10.40
CA PRO A 383 15.12 10.76 8.99
C PRO A 383 15.99 9.58 8.51
N PRO A 384 15.69 9.00 7.32
CA PRO A 384 16.52 7.97 6.72
C PRO A 384 17.94 8.47 6.44
N PHE A 385 18.92 7.56 6.45
CA PHE A 385 20.33 7.92 6.23
C PHE A 385 20.54 8.69 4.91
N ALA A 386 19.91 8.25 3.82
CA ALA A 386 20.02 8.92 2.52
C ALA A 386 19.49 10.36 2.55
N TRP A 387 18.43 10.62 3.30
CA TRP A 387 17.86 11.96 3.47
C TRP A 387 18.85 12.88 4.19
N VAL A 388 19.45 12.40 5.28
CA VAL A 388 20.47 13.13 6.05
C VAL A 388 21.70 13.46 5.20
N VAL A 389 22.17 12.50 4.41
CA VAL A 389 23.32 12.68 3.50
C VAL A 389 23.00 13.70 2.41
N PHE A 390 21.85 13.56 1.74
CA PHE A 390 21.47 14.46 0.64
C PHE A 390 21.39 15.91 1.10
N TRP A 391 20.79 16.16 2.27
CA TRP A 391 20.65 17.51 2.84
C TRP A 391 21.84 17.99 3.67
N LYS A 392 22.97 17.28 3.60
CA LYS A 392 24.25 17.65 4.25
C LYS A 392 24.13 17.89 5.76
N GLU A 393 23.41 17.01 6.47
CA GLU A 393 23.15 17.10 7.92
C GLU A 393 22.40 18.36 8.39
N LEU A 394 21.81 19.11 7.47
CA LEU A 394 20.98 20.28 7.79
C LEU A 394 19.52 19.93 7.50
N TYR A 395 18.62 20.36 8.38
CA TYR A 395 17.19 20.11 8.23
C TYR A 395 16.67 20.66 6.89
N SER A 396 15.73 19.94 6.30
CA SER A 396 15.04 20.34 5.07
C SER A 396 13.60 19.86 5.12
N ASN A 397 12.69 20.79 4.88
CA ASN A 397 11.28 20.56 4.65
C ASN A 397 10.95 20.60 3.13
N LEU A 398 11.96 20.56 2.26
CA LEU A 398 11.80 20.56 0.80
C LEU A 398 11.74 19.13 0.27
N TYR A 399 10.77 18.86 -0.61
CA TYR A 399 10.53 17.54 -1.22
C TYR A 399 10.03 17.71 -2.66
N GLY A 400 9.77 16.62 -3.38
CA GLY A 400 9.27 16.69 -4.76
C GLY A 400 10.35 17.19 -5.70
N ASP A 401 10.09 18.29 -6.41
CA ASP A 401 11.03 18.80 -7.42
C ASP A 401 12.31 19.44 -6.83
N PHE A 402 12.49 19.41 -5.50
CA PHE A 402 13.76 19.71 -4.83
C PHE A 402 14.67 18.47 -4.62
N VAL A 403 14.24 17.31 -5.10
CA VAL A 403 15.01 16.06 -5.05
C VAL A 403 15.10 15.49 -6.47
N PRO A 404 16.28 15.01 -6.91
CA PRO A 404 16.43 14.40 -8.22
C PRO A 404 15.42 13.26 -8.45
N PRO A 405 14.59 13.31 -9.52
CA PRO A 405 13.57 12.28 -9.77
C PRO A 405 14.13 10.86 -9.93
N SER A 406 15.40 10.73 -10.35
CA SER A 406 16.09 9.45 -10.50
C SER A 406 16.22 8.70 -9.17
N PHE A 407 16.28 9.39 -8.02
CA PHE A 407 16.44 8.75 -6.71
C PHE A 407 15.23 7.91 -6.30
N ARG A 408 14.05 8.27 -6.80
CA ARG A 408 12.81 7.53 -6.53
C ARG A 408 12.75 6.17 -7.22
N HIS A 409 13.53 5.98 -8.29
CA HIS A 409 13.57 4.72 -9.05
C HIS A 409 14.19 3.57 -8.24
N TRP A 410 15.12 3.89 -7.35
CA TRP A 410 15.73 2.93 -6.45
C TRP A 410 15.27 3.10 -5.00
N GLY A 411 14.32 3.99 -4.71
CA GLY A 411 13.70 4.11 -3.40
C GLY A 411 14.63 4.65 -2.32
N TYR A 412 15.37 5.72 -2.59
CA TYR A 412 16.50 6.15 -1.74
C TYR A 412 16.20 6.35 -0.24
N VAL A 413 14.99 6.76 0.13
CA VAL A 413 14.56 6.93 1.53
C VAL A 413 14.13 5.64 2.22
N MET A 414 14.01 4.53 1.48
CA MET A 414 13.47 3.27 2.02
C MET A 414 14.52 2.42 2.75
N TRP A 415 15.79 2.58 2.41
CA TRP A 415 16.84 1.62 2.78
C TRP A 415 17.60 2.03 4.02
N ASP A 416 18.04 1.01 4.76
CA ASP A 416 18.90 1.22 5.91
C ASP A 416 20.31 1.62 5.48
N LYS A 417 21.01 2.35 6.36
CA LYS A 417 22.39 2.79 6.16
C LYS A 417 23.30 1.66 5.71
N ASN A 418 23.18 0.48 6.33
CA ASN A 418 24.03 -0.66 6.01
C ASN A 418 23.81 -1.18 4.58
N ARG A 419 22.58 -1.15 4.06
CA ARG A 419 22.32 -1.51 2.67
C ARG A 419 22.96 -0.50 1.73
N LEU A 420 22.78 0.79 2.02
CA LEU A 420 23.34 1.88 1.21
C LEU A 420 24.87 1.93 1.24
N ALA A 421 25.50 1.60 2.37
CA ALA A 421 26.94 1.61 2.52
C ALA A 421 27.67 0.58 1.64
N ASN A 422 26.96 -0.45 1.16
CA ASN A 422 27.50 -1.47 0.24
C ASN A 422 27.20 -1.13 -1.23
N THR A 423 26.81 0.11 -1.51
CA THR A 423 26.52 0.62 -2.87
C THR A 423 27.20 1.96 -3.08
N ASP A 424 27.18 2.47 -4.30
CA ASP A 424 27.62 3.84 -4.62
C ASP A 424 26.58 4.91 -4.23
N ALA A 425 25.57 4.59 -3.42
CA ALA A 425 24.46 5.48 -3.08
C ALA A 425 24.92 6.85 -2.58
N VAL A 426 25.92 6.93 -1.68
CA VAL A 426 26.42 8.21 -1.16
C VAL A 426 27.03 9.07 -2.28
N ALA A 427 27.78 8.46 -3.20
CA ALA A 427 28.35 9.17 -4.35
C ALA A 427 27.26 9.62 -5.33
N ILE A 428 26.24 8.78 -5.56
CA ILE A 428 25.08 9.12 -6.39
C ILE A 428 24.28 10.28 -5.79
N LEU A 429 24.08 10.28 -4.47
CA LEU A 429 23.40 11.37 -3.75
C LEU A 429 24.17 12.69 -3.89
N ASP A 430 25.48 12.68 -3.67
CA ASP A 430 26.35 13.85 -3.83
C ASP A 430 26.39 14.36 -5.28
N GLN A 431 26.48 13.45 -6.25
CA GLN A 431 26.45 13.79 -7.67
C GLN A 431 25.09 14.40 -8.06
N GLY A 432 23.99 13.83 -7.60
CA GLY A 432 22.66 14.37 -7.87
C GLY A 432 22.44 15.73 -7.25
N TRP A 433 22.92 15.96 -6.02
CA TRP A 433 22.95 17.31 -5.42
C TRP A 433 23.70 18.30 -6.29
N LYS A 434 24.95 17.98 -6.68
CA LYS A 434 25.79 18.85 -7.51
C LYS A 434 25.20 19.11 -8.89
N ALA A 435 24.53 18.12 -9.49
CA ALA A 435 23.92 18.27 -10.79
C ALA A 435 22.70 19.20 -10.75
N MET A 436 21.92 19.13 -9.67
CA MET A 436 20.70 19.92 -9.47
C MET A 436 21.00 21.35 -9.03
N TYR A 437 21.99 21.53 -8.15
CA TYR A 437 22.36 22.79 -7.52
C TYR A 437 23.78 23.20 -7.92
N ASN A 438 23.97 23.47 -9.22
CA ASN A 438 25.26 23.85 -9.80
C ASN A 438 25.43 25.37 -10.00
N ARG A 439 24.36 26.14 -9.80
CA ARG A 439 24.40 27.59 -9.91
C ARG A 439 25.13 28.17 -8.70
N LEU A 440 26.05 29.09 -8.95
CA LEU A 440 26.81 29.75 -7.88
C LEU A 440 26.10 31.03 -7.45
N ASN A 441 26.07 31.28 -6.15
CA ASN A 441 25.65 32.53 -5.54
C ASN A 441 26.72 33.62 -5.73
N ASP A 442 26.45 34.84 -5.25
CA ASP A 442 27.37 35.99 -5.36
C ASP A 442 28.72 35.77 -4.65
N GLU A 443 28.80 34.80 -3.73
CA GLU A 443 30.01 34.41 -3.01
C GLU A 443 30.81 33.30 -3.73
N GLY A 444 30.31 32.80 -4.85
CA GLY A 444 30.93 31.72 -5.62
C GLY A 444 30.68 30.32 -5.04
N GLU A 445 29.73 30.18 -4.12
CA GLU A 445 29.29 28.91 -3.52
C GLU A 445 28.02 28.40 -4.21
N PRO A 446 27.79 27.08 -4.32
CA PRO A 446 26.55 26.55 -4.88
C PRO A 446 25.31 27.04 -4.13
N GLU A 447 24.31 27.55 -4.86
CA GLU A 447 23.01 27.96 -4.31
C GLU A 447 22.37 26.77 -3.58
N ASP A 448 21.94 27.00 -2.34
CA ASP A 448 21.18 26.02 -1.57
C ASP A 448 19.69 26.37 -1.71
N PRO A 449 18.84 25.44 -2.19
CA PRO A 449 17.42 25.72 -2.42
C PRO A 449 16.67 26.16 -1.15
N ARG A 450 17.23 25.89 0.03
CA ARG A 450 16.65 26.35 1.31
C ARG A 450 16.75 27.87 1.49
N ASP A 451 17.70 28.53 0.81
CA ASP A 451 17.83 29.99 0.82
C ASP A 451 16.82 30.68 -0.11
N GLU A 452 16.38 30.00 -1.17
CA GLU A 452 15.36 30.54 -2.10
C GLU A 452 13.95 30.51 -1.47
N MET A 453 13.73 29.56 -0.55
CA MET A 453 12.42 29.34 0.05
C MET A 453 12.22 30.09 1.36
N LEU A 454 13.12 30.99 1.79
CA LEU A 454 13.00 31.72 3.06
C LEU A 454 11.66 32.46 3.13
N ALA A 455 10.96 32.37 4.26
CA ALA A 455 9.73 33.15 4.42
C ALA A 455 10.07 34.64 4.47
N TYR A 456 9.48 35.42 3.56
CA TYR A 456 9.50 36.88 3.64
C TYR A 456 8.59 37.31 4.78
N HIS A 457 9.16 37.50 5.98
CA HIS A 457 8.45 38.00 7.16
C HIS A 457 8.71 39.48 7.42
#